data_AF-A0A956WMN3-F1
#
_entry.id   AF-A0A956WMN3-F1
#
_cell.length_a   1.000
_cell.length_b   1.000
_cell.length_c   1.000
_cell.angle_alpha   90.00
_cell.angle_beta   90.00
_cell.angle_gamma   90.00
#
_symmetry.space_group_name_H-M   'P 1'
#
loop_
_entity.id
_entity.type
_entity.pdbx_description
1 polymer ?
#
loop_
_entity_poly.entity_id
_entity_poly.type
_entity_poly.pdbx_seq_one_letter_code
_entity_poly.pdbx_strand_id
1 'polypeptide(L)'
;MPLGPFALISVFYLIIGARVVYQLIRNFRVTFDTNFTPQDRHLVDQAAFFVLIPISVALHELGHAVAIWLFGGQVLGWGFFGFAGYVEFDPREFTNAQQVIIASAGTMVNIVLAAIAVGLVFLRKPPMRAAINELLIQFTWISLLNALVLYPLLDFASGINGDWMQMYDFSVPVLSAIILVGHVAVLGLLAYAWKNPGIRARIAKLTAEAPPARRAGGGRQMPLSEATATERTLHEAASRVSSGWPVPVEAALQRGQSGSALILTWGDPGFRRSVIASAPEAGGVDLSGVLRVAALPPEQRPLGRDPAPLDAERLTLMLRLAMETVNGWTPRVNGAGAPLANAPQRQRES
;
A
#
# COMPACT_ATOMS: atom_id res chain seq x y z
N MET A 1 -36.26 -1.90 2.08
CA MET A 1 -35.53 -2.60 0.99
C MET A 1 -35.24 -4.03 1.43
N PRO A 2 -35.38 -5.05 0.56
CA PRO A 2 -34.92 -6.39 0.90
C PRO A 2 -33.43 -6.35 1.23
N LEU A 3 -33.01 -7.10 2.25
CA LEU A 3 -31.61 -7.28 2.66
C LEU A 3 -30.84 -7.97 1.51
N GLY A 4 -30.51 -7.22 0.47
CA GLY A 4 -29.80 -7.71 -0.70
C GLY A 4 -28.33 -8.04 -0.40
N PRO A 5 -27.51 -8.28 -1.45
CA PRO A 5 -26.07 -8.54 -1.30
C PRO A 5 -25.35 -7.47 -0.47
N PHE A 6 -25.84 -6.22 -0.46
CA PHE A 6 -25.32 -5.14 0.39
C PHE A 6 -25.38 -5.46 1.89
N ALA A 7 -26.47 -6.07 2.37
CA ALA A 7 -26.59 -6.42 3.79
C ALA A 7 -25.55 -7.48 4.20
N LEU A 8 -25.31 -8.47 3.34
CA LEU A 8 -24.29 -9.49 3.59
C LEU A 8 -22.87 -8.90 3.61
N ILE A 9 -22.57 -8.00 2.67
CA ILE A 9 -21.27 -7.29 2.63
C ILE A 9 -21.10 -6.42 3.88
N SER A 10 -22.14 -5.67 4.28
CA SER A 10 -22.12 -4.86 5.50
C SER A 10 -21.89 -5.71 6.75
N VAL A 11 -22.55 -6.87 6.89
CA VAL A 11 -22.34 -7.79 8.01
C VAL A 11 -20.90 -8.33 8.00
N PHE A 12 -20.38 -8.72 6.85
CA PHE A 12 -19.01 -9.19 6.72
C PHE A 12 -17.99 -8.12 7.14
N TYR A 13 -18.16 -6.89 6.67
CA TYR A 13 -17.32 -5.76 7.07
C TYR A 13 -17.47 -5.40 8.54
N LEU A 14 -18.66 -5.54 9.12
CA LEU A 14 -18.88 -5.32 10.55
C LEU A 14 -18.13 -6.35 11.40
N ILE A 15 -18.11 -7.62 10.98
CA ILE A 15 -17.34 -8.68 11.67
C ILE A 15 -15.83 -8.38 11.62
N ILE A 16 -15.32 -8.00 10.44
CA ILE A 16 -13.89 -7.64 10.31
C ILE A 16 -13.58 -6.38 11.13
N GLY A 17 -14.43 -5.36 11.05
CA GLY A 17 -14.25 -4.12 11.81
C GLY A 17 -14.26 -4.36 13.32
N ALA A 18 -15.16 -5.21 13.82
CA ALA A 18 -15.19 -5.60 15.22
C ALA A 18 -13.89 -6.30 15.64
N ARG A 19 -13.34 -7.18 14.80
CA ARG A 19 -12.02 -7.81 15.03
C ARG A 19 -10.91 -6.78 15.09
N VAL A 20 -10.87 -5.83 14.14
CA VAL A 20 -9.85 -4.78 14.10
C VAL A 20 -9.93 -3.90 15.34
N VAL A 21 -11.13 -3.47 15.74
CA VAL A 21 -11.35 -2.70 16.98
C VAL A 21 -10.89 -3.49 18.20
N TYR A 22 -11.23 -4.77 18.31
CA TYR A 22 -10.77 -5.62 19.41
C TYR A 22 -9.25 -5.72 19.47
N GLN A 23 -8.58 -5.96 18.34
CA GLN A 23 -7.13 -6.00 18.24
C GLN A 23 -6.49 -4.66 18.60
N LEU A 24 -7.07 -3.55 18.14
CA LEU A 24 -6.59 -2.21 18.44
C LEU A 24 -6.72 -1.88 19.93
N ILE A 25 -7.83 -2.25 20.58
CA ILE A 25 -8.02 -2.06 22.02
C ILE A 25 -6.99 -2.88 22.81
N ARG A 26 -6.79 -4.15 22.44
CA ARG A 26 -5.86 -5.05 23.13
C ARG A 26 -4.40 -4.63 22.99
N ASN A 27 -4.01 -4.13 21.82
CA ASN A 27 -2.64 -3.77 21.50
C ASN A 27 -2.39 -2.24 21.51
N PHE A 28 -3.36 -1.43 21.96
CA PHE A 28 -3.36 0.03 21.79
C PHE A 28 -2.04 0.68 22.21
N ARG A 29 -1.52 0.32 23.38
CA ARG A 29 -0.29 0.91 23.90
C ARG A 29 0.94 0.57 23.07
N VAL A 30 1.00 -0.65 22.52
CA VAL A 30 2.11 -1.13 21.69
C VAL A 30 2.00 -0.50 20.30
N THR A 31 0.83 -0.58 19.67
CA THR A 31 0.61 -0.06 18.30
C THR A 31 0.86 1.44 18.18
N PHE A 32 0.57 2.21 19.23
CA PHE A 32 0.80 3.65 19.24
C PHE A 32 2.04 4.06 20.05
N ASP A 33 2.98 3.17 20.35
CA ASP A 33 4.24 3.55 20.98
C ASP A 33 5.20 4.24 19.99
N THR A 34 6.48 4.36 20.38
CA THR A 34 7.52 5.00 19.55
C THR A 34 8.16 4.06 18.53
N ASN A 35 7.98 2.74 18.69
CA ASN A 35 8.56 1.71 17.84
C ASN A 35 7.49 1.18 16.87
N PHE A 36 7.22 1.94 15.81
CA PHE A 36 6.18 1.59 14.84
C PHE A 36 6.63 0.44 13.92
N THR A 37 6.20 -0.78 14.25
CA THR A 37 6.59 -2.00 13.51
C THR A 37 5.73 -2.22 12.25
N PRO A 38 6.15 -3.09 11.31
CA PRO A 38 5.31 -3.48 10.18
C PRO A 38 3.96 -4.10 10.59
N GLN A 39 3.91 -4.83 11.71
CA GLN A 39 2.69 -5.41 12.26
C GLN A 39 1.73 -4.32 12.77
N ASP A 40 2.27 -3.31 13.46
CA ASP A 40 1.48 -2.15 13.92
C ASP A 40 0.92 -1.38 12.74
N ARG A 41 1.73 -1.20 11.68
CA ARG A 41 1.29 -0.55 10.45
C ARG A 41 0.10 -1.26 9.82
N HIS A 42 0.17 -2.58 9.67
CA HIS A 42 -0.95 -3.34 9.13
C HIS A 42 -2.25 -3.15 9.93
N LEU A 43 -2.16 -3.14 11.27
CA LEU A 43 -3.30 -2.90 12.14
C LEU A 43 -3.82 -1.45 12.03
N VAL A 44 -2.93 -0.47 11.89
CA VAL A 44 -3.27 0.94 11.68
C VAL A 44 -3.96 1.15 10.33
N ASP A 45 -3.46 0.53 9.26
CA ASP A 45 -4.06 0.59 7.92
C ASP A 45 -5.49 0.01 7.94
N GLN A 46 -5.66 -1.13 8.62
CA GLN A 46 -6.97 -1.72 8.86
C GLN A 46 -7.87 -0.80 9.68
N ALA A 47 -7.34 -0.14 10.73
CA ALA A 47 -8.11 0.79 11.53
C ALA A 47 -8.55 2.03 10.72
N ALA A 48 -7.70 2.54 9.83
CA ALA A 48 -8.07 3.63 8.92
C ALA A 48 -9.32 3.24 8.10
N PHE A 49 -9.31 2.05 7.50
CA PHE A 49 -10.42 1.57 6.67
C PHE A 49 -11.66 1.19 7.50
N PHE A 50 -11.52 0.34 8.52
CA PHE A 50 -12.66 -0.26 9.21
C PHE A 50 -13.22 0.59 10.36
N VAL A 51 -12.51 1.63 10.81
CA VAL A 51 -12.95 2.50 11.91
C VAL A 51 -13.18 3.93 11.41
N LEU A 52 -12.19 4.55 10.78
CA LEU A 52 -12.31 5.97 10.40
C LEU A 52 -13.21 6.19 9.18
N ILE A 53 -13.25 5.29 8.20
CA ILE A 53 -14.16 5.44 7.05
C ILE A 53 -15.63 5.38 7.49
N PRO A 54 -16.10 4.41 8.30
CA PRO A 54 -17.48 4.44 8.79
C PRO A 54 -17.84 5.73 9.55
N ILE A 55 -16.93 6.24 10.37
CA ILE A 55 -17.13 7.53 11.05
C ILE A 55 -17.26 8.66 10.01
N SER A 56 -16.41 8.68 8.99
CA SER A 56 -16.48 9.68 7.91
C SER A 56 -17.77 9.57 7.11
N VAL A 57 -18.31 8.37 6.87
CA VAL A 57 -19.61 8.18 6.21
C VAL A 57 -20.73 8.71 7.11
N ALA A 58 -20.72 8.43 8.41
CA ALA A 58 -21.72 8.99 9.31
C ALA A 58 -21.68 10.53 9.35
N LEU A 59 -20.49 11.13 9.30
CA LEU A 59 -20.32 12.58 9.22
C LEU A 59 -20.71 13.15 7.85
N HIS A 60 -20.52 12.39 6.78
CA HIS A 60 -20.98 12.72 5.43
C HIS A 60 -22.50 12.87 5.40
N GLU A 61 -23.23 11.85 5.88
CA GLU A 61 -24.68 11.90 6.03
C GLU A 61 -25.11 13.08 6.91
N LEU A 62 -24.36 13.36 7.97
CA LEU A 62 -24.66 14.49 8.87
C LEU A 62 -24.52 15.82 8.13
N GLY A 63 -23.59 15.92 7.19
CA GLY A 63 -23.44 17.07 6.29
C GLY A 63 -24.71 17.35 5.49
N HIS A 64 -25.32 16.32 4.90
CA HIS A 64 -26.59 16.45 4.18
C HIS A 64 -27.71 16.90 5.11
N ALA A 65 -27.88 16.22 6.26
CA ALA A 65 -28.92 16.59 7.24
C ALA A 65 -28.78 18.02 7.73
N VAL A 66 -27.56 18.47 8.04
CA VAL A 66 -27.30 19.87 8.42
C VAL A 66 -27.65 20.82 7.28
N ALA A 67 -27.30 20.51 6.03
CA ALA A 67 -27.66 21.36 4.89
C ALA A 67 -29.19 21.47 4.71
N ILE A 68 -29.92 20.36 4.86
CA ILE A 68 -31.39 20.31 4.82
C ILE A 68 -31.99 21.22 5.90
N TRP A 69 -31.52 21.09 7.14
CA TRP A 69 -31.98 21.93 8.25
C TRP A 69 -31.65 23.41 8.06
N LEU A 70 -30.46 23.73 7.54
CA LEU A 70 -30.05 25.11 7.25
C LEU A 70 -30.92 25.78 6.19
N PHE A 71 -31.47 25.01 5.25
CA PHE A 71 -32.44 25.49 4.26
C PHE A 71 -33.90 25.42 4.75
N GLY A 72 -34.12 25.02 6.00
CA GLY A 72 -35.44 25.04 6.65
C GLY A 72 -36.34 23.85 6.34
N GLY A 73 -35.84 22.80 5.68
CA GLY A 73 -36.62 21.59 5.42
C GLY A 73 -36.42 20.50 6.48
N GLN A 74 -37.03 19.35 6.25
CA GLN A 74 -37.07 18.24 7.21
C GLN A 74 -36.34 17.00 6.70
N VAL A 75 -35.61 16.34 7.61
CA VAL A 75 -35.06 15.00 7.38
C VAL A 75 -36.17 13.99 7.64
N LEU A 76 -36.66 13.36 6.58
CA LEU A 76 -37.75 12.38 6.61
C LEU A 76 -37.25 10.97 6.98
N GLY A 77 -36.00 10.68 6.66
CA GLY A 77 -35.39 9.38 6.89
C GLY A 77 -33.88 9.47 7.03
N TRP A 78 -33.31 8.56 7.81
CA TRP A 78 -31.88 8.44 8.02
C TRP A 78 -31.50 6.96 8.14
N GLY A 79 -30.46 6.54 7.42
CA GLY A 79 -29.89 5.21 7.56
C GLY A 79 -28.38 5.23 7.55
N PHE A 80 -27.77 4.31 8.31
CA PHE A 80 -26.34 4.12 8.35
C PHE A 80 -26.01 2.62 8.44
N PHE A 81 -25.22 2.14 7.49
CA PHE A 81 -24.86 0.73 7.30
C PHE A 81 -23.34 0.50 7.30
N GLY A 82 -22.61 1.36 8.04
CA GLY A 82 -21.15 1.32 8.14
C GLY A 82 -20.46 2.00 6.97
N PHE A 83 -20.53 1.41 5.79
CA PHE A 83 -19.86 1.92 4.57
C PHE A 83 -20.80 2.58 3.57
N ALA A 84 -22.08 2.67 3.92
CA ALA A 84 -23.11 3.35 3.16
C ALA A 84 -24.08 4.01 4.14
N GLY A 85 -24.70 5.10 3.73
CA GLY A 85 -25.76 5.77 4.45
C GLY A 85 -26.77 6.37 3.48
N TYR A 86 -27.84 6.93 4.04
CA TYR A 86 -28.73 7.80 3.28
C TYR A 86 -29.38 8.82 4.22
N VAL A 87 -29.68 9.98 3.66
CA VAL A 87 -30.57 10.98 4.24
C VAL A 87 -31.71 11.23 3.26
N GLU A 88 -32.95 11.06 3.72
CA GLU A 88 -34.15 11.25 2.92
C GLU A 88 -34.83 12.57 3.29
N PHE A 89 -35.28 13.32 2.27
CA PHE A 89 -35.99 14.60 2.41
C PHE A 89 -36.98 14.77 1.26
N ASP A 90 -37.96 15.68 1.37
CA ASP A 90 -38.85 16.00 0.24
C ASP A 90 -38.16 17.00 -0.70
N PRO A 91 -37.79 16.61 -1.93
CA PRO A 91 -37.12 17.53 -2.86
C PRO A 91 -37.99 18.72 -3.27
N ARG A 92 -39.32 18.64 -3.12
CA ARG A 92 -40.25 19.74 -3.47
C ARG A 92 -40.13 20.94 -2.54
N GLU A 93 -39.55 20.76 -1.36
CA GLU A 93 -39.29 21.84 -0.41
C GLU A 93 -38.12 22.73 -0.83
N PHE A 94 -37.32 22.29 -1.81
CA PHE A 94 -36.05 22.92 -2.16
C PHE A 94 -36.00 23.34 -3.64
N THR A 95 -35.42 24.51 -3.89
CA THR A 95 -35.01 24.92 -5.23
C THR A 95 -33.91 23.98 -5.78
N ASN A 96 -33.77 23.92 -7.10
CA ASN A 96 -32.70 23.13 -7.75
C ASN A 96 -31.31 23.47 -7.19
N ALA A 97 -31.04 24.75 -6.92
CA ALA A 97 -29.76 25.18 -6.35
C ALA A 97 -29.55 24.64 -4.94
N GLN A 98 -30.59 24.64 -4.10
CA GLN A 98 -30.52 24.05 -2.75
C GLN A 98 -30.32 22.55 -2.81
N GLN A 99 -30.99 21.84 -3.72
CA GLN A 99 -30.81 20.39 -3.89
C GLN A 99 -29.36 20.06 -4.27
N VAL A 100 -28.78 20.77 -5.25
CA VAL A 100 -27.36 20.59 -5.62
C VAL A 100 -26.42 20.89 -4.45
N ILE A 101 -26.69 21.93 -3.66
CA ILE A 101 -25.89 22.25 -2.46
C ILE A 101 -26.02 21.15 -1.41
N ILE A 102 -27.24 20.69 -1.12
CA ILE A 102 -27.52 19.58 -0.20
C ILE A 102 -26.76 18.33 -0.66
N ALA A 103 -26.85 17.95 -1.93
CA ALA A 103 -26.13 16.81 -2.51
C ALA A 103 -24.61 16.97 -2.41
N SER A 104 -24.07 18.18 -2.50
CA SER A 104 -22.62 18.41 -2.34
C SER A 104 -22.15 18.36 -0.88
N ALA A 105 -23.05 18.52 0.10
CA ALA A 105 -22.70 18.77 1.49
C ALA A 105 -21.91 17.62 2.13
N GLY A 106 -22.33 16.36 1.93
CA GLY A 106 -21.59 15.21 2.45
C GLY A 106 -20.18 15.13 1.87
N THR A 107 -20.03 15.28 0.56
CA THR A 107 -18.71 15.28 -0.09
C THR A 107 -17.81 16.42 0.44
N MET A 108 -18.38 17.60 0.67
CA MET A 108 -17.65 18.71 1.30
C MET A 108 -17.16 18.35 2.71
N VAL A 109 -17.96 17.64 3.52
CA VAL A 109 -17.53 17.15 4.84
C VAL A 109 -16.32 16.23 4.70
N ASN A 110 -16.32 15.28 3.76
CA ASN A 110 -15.17 14.40 3.54
C ASN A 110 -13.91 15.18 3.15
N ILE A 111 -14.04 16.17 2.27
CA ILE A 111 -12.92 17.03 1.87
C ILE A 111 -12.36 17.80 3.08
N VAL A 112 -13.23 18.36 3.93
CA VAL A 112 -12.82 19.07 5.15
C VAL A 112 -12.13 18.12 6.14
N LEU A 113 -12.67 16.93 6.37
CA LEU A 113 -12.06 15.92 7.25
C LEU A 113 -10.67 15.51 6.76
N ALA A 114 -10.52 15.29 5.46
CA ALA A 114 -9.24 14.98 4.83
C ALA A 114 -8.25 16.16 4.95
N ALA A 115 -8.70 17.40 4.73
CA ALA A 115 -7.88 18.58 4.88
C ALA A 115 -7.41 18.78 6.34
N ILE A 116 -8.28 18.52 7.32
CA ILE A 116 -7.91 18.53 8.75
C ILE A 116 -6.87 17.44 9.05
N ALA A 117 -7.09 16.20 8.57
CA ALA A 117 -6.16 15.10 8.77
C ALA A 117 -4.77 15.42 8.21
N VAL A 118 -4.70 15.91 6.96
CA VAL A 118 -3.45 16.37 6.33
C VAL A 118 -2.85 17.54 7.10
N GLY A 119 -3.65 18.53 7.48
CA GLY A 119 -3.20 19.68 8.26
C GLY A 119 -2.56 19.27 9.58
N LEU A 120 -3.18 18.35 10.32
CA LEU A 120 -2.64 17.81 11.58
C LEU A 120 -1.30 17.10 11.36
N VAL A 121 -1.16 16.31 10.29
CA VAL A 121 0.07 15.58 9.97
C VAL A 121 1.21 16.51 9.56
N PHE A 122 0.93 17.52 8.73
CA PHE A 122 1.98 18.35 8.11
C PHE A 122 2.28 19.65 8.87
N LEU A 123 1.33 20.19 9.63
CA LEU A 123 1.47 21.51 10.27
C LEU A 123 1.74 21.41 11.78
N ARG A 124 1.39 20.31 12.44
CA ARG A 124 1.60 20.15 13.89
C ARG A 124 3.10 20.06 14.24
N LYS A 125 3.52 20.83 15.24
CA LYS A 125 4.89 20.86 15.79
C LYS A 125 4.85 20.68 17.31
N PRO A 126 5.57 19.68 17.88
CA PRO A 126 6.32 18.62 17.20
C PRO A 126 5.41 17.67 16.38
N PRO A 127 5.96 16.93 15.40
CA PRO A 127 5.20 15.92 14.66
C PRO A 127 4.53 14.91 15.58
N MET A 128 3.37 14.39 15.19
CA MET A 128 2.71 13.32 15.94
C MET A 128 3.47 12.00 15.79
N ARG A 129 3.09 11.00 16.59
CA ARG A 129 3.65 9.65 16.49
C ARG A 129 3.40 9.06 15.10
N ALA A 130 4.33 8.23 14.64
CA ALA A 130 4.30 7.63 13.30
C ALA A 130 2.98 6.89 13.02
N ALA A 131 2.49 6.11 13.98
CA ALA A 131 1.20 5.41 13.87
C ALA A 131 0.00 6.36 13.67
N ILE A 132 -0.02 7.53 14.32
CA ILE A 132 -1.10 8.52 14.14
C ILE A 132 -0.99 9.19 12.77
N ASN A 133 0.25 9.53 12.35
CA ASN A 133 0.45 10.11 11.03
C ASN A 133 0.04 9.13 9.92
N GLU A 134 0.40 7.85 10.04
CA GLU A 134 -0.01 6.79 9.11
C GLU A 134 -1.53 6.66 9.06
N LEU A 135 -2.18 6.54 10.23
CA LEU A 135 -3.64 6.43 10.34
C LEU A 135 -4.36 7.56 9.58
N LEU A 136 -3.93 8.81 9.80
CA LEU A 136 -4.55 9.99 9.20
C LEU A 136 -4.26 10.12 7.69
N ILE A 137 -3.06 9.73 7.25
CA ILE A 137 -2.71 9.71 5.83
C ILE A 137 -3.51 8.64 5.09
N GLN A 138 -3.59 7.42 5.64
CA GLN A 138 -4.39 6.34 5.06
C GLN A 138 -5.87 6.71 5.00
N PHE A 139 -6.41 7.27 6.09
CA PHE A 139 -7.77 7.81 6.12
C PHE A 139 -8.00 8.85 5.00
N THR A 140 -7.08 9.80 4.83
CA THR A 140 -7.17 10.84 3.79
C THR A 140 -7.25 10.21 2.40
N TRP A 141 -6.35 9.29 2.07
CA TRP A 141 -6.31 8.67 0.75
C TRP A 141 -7.54 7.83 0.47
N ILE A 142 -7.91 6.97 1.42
CA ILE A 142 -9.06 6.06 1.26
C ILE A 142 -10.37 6.88 1.19
N SER A 143 -10.56 7.85 2.08
CA SER A 143 -11.78 8.67 2.13
C SER A 143 -11.95 9.49 0.85
N LEU A 144 -10.88 10.15 0.37
CA LEU A 144 -10.96 10.96 -0.85
C LEU A 144 -11.09 10.11 -2.11
N LEU A 145 -10.36 8.98 -2.22
CA LEU A 145 -10.52 8.08 -3.36
C LEU A 145 -11.93 7.49 -3.41
N ASN A 146 -12.49 7.14 -2.25
CA ASN A 146 -13.86 6.68 -2.16
C ASN A 146 -14.85 7.78 -2.56
N ALA A 147 -14.78 8.95 -1.92
CA ALA A 147 -15.73 10.03 -2.12
C ALA A 147 -15.67 10.65 -3.52
N LEU A 148 -14.49 10.79 -4.12
CA LEU A 148 -14.27 11.52 -5.39
C LEU A 148 -14.12 10.60 -6.61
N VAL A 149 -13.89 9.30 -6.43
CA VAL A 149 -13.71 8.39 -7.56
C VAL A 149 -14.67 7.21 -7.49
N LEU A 150 -14.56 6.38 -6.46
CA LEU A 150 -15.34 5.13 -6.41
C LEU A 150 -16.83 5.39 -6.27
N TYR A 151 -17.24 6.24 -5.34
CA TYR A 151 -18.64 6.58 -5.10
C TYR A 151 -19.29 7.24 -6.33
N PRO A 152 -18.75 8.31 -6.94
CA PRO A 152 -19.34 8.88 -8.15
C PRO A 152 -19.46 7.87 -9.29
N LEU A 153 -18.44 7.02 -9.51
CA LEU A 153 -18.51 5.96 -10.53
C LEU A 153 -19.64 4.98 -10.24
N LEU A 154 -19.81 4.55 -8.99
CA LEU A 154 -20.90 3.66 -8.58
C LEU A 154 -22.26 4.34 -8.71
N ASP A 155 -22.37 5.60 -8.31
CA ASP A 155 -23.59 6.39 -8.39
C ASP A 155 -24.10 6.47 -9.84
N PHE A 156 -23.22 6.92 -10.75
CA PHE A 156 -23.53 6.97 -12.18
C PHE A 156 -23.78 5.60 -12.81
N ALA A 157 -22.99 4.58 -12.47
CA ALA A 157 -23.12 3.26 -13.09
C ALA A 157 -24.36 2.49 -12.61
N SER A 158 -24.80 2.73 -11.37
CA SER A 158 -25.94 2.04 -10.79
C SER A 158 -27.27 2.77 -11.03
N GLY A 159 -27.24 4.06 -11.35
CA GLY A 159 -28.45 4.87 -11.49
C GLY A 159 -29.22 5.04 -10.17
N ILE A 160 -28.58 4.72 -9.05
CA ILE A 160 -29.07 5.10 -7.73
C ILE A 160 -28.95 6.64 -7.74
N ASN A 161 -30.04 7.38 -7.62
CA ASN A 161 -30.03 8.85 -7.65
C ASN A 161 -29.33 9.45 -6.41
N GLY A 162 -28.06 9.13 -6.17
CA GLY A 162 -27.27 9.64 -5.08
C GLY A 162 -26.67 11.01 -5.39
N ASP A 163 -25.68 11.40 -4.59
CA ASP A 163 -25.21 12.77 -4.52
C ASP A 163 -24.63 13.28 -5.85
N TRP A 164 -23.87 12.44 -6.55
CA TRP A 164 -23.14 12.85 -7.73
C TRP A 164 -24.04 13.01 -8.94
N MET A 165 -25.03 12.12 -9.09
CA MET A 165 -26.08 12.30 -10.08
C MET A 165 -26.86 13.59 -9.83
N GLN A 166 -27.19 13.92 -8.58
CA GLN A 166 -27.89 15.16 -8.25
C GLN A 166 -27.00 16.41 -8.49
N MET A 167 -25.71 16.35 -8.15
CA MET A 167 -24.78 17.46 -8.39
C MET A 167 -24.57 17.76 -9.89
N TYR A 168 -24.67 16.74 -10.74
CA TYR A 168 -24.41 16.81 -12.17
C TYR A 168 -25.66 16.60 -13.05
N ASP A 169 -26.85 16.89 -12.52
CA ASP A 169 -28.09 16.89 -13.30
C ASP A 169 -28.21 18.12 -14.24
N PHE A 170 -27.32 19.10 -14.07
CA PHE A 170 -27.27 20.38 -14.79
C PHE A 170 -28.55 21.22 -14.69
N SER A 171 -29.38 20.98 -13.67
CA SER A 171 -30.53 21.83 -13.35
C SER A 171 -30.11 23.25 -12.96
N VAL A 172 -28.87 23.41 -12.46
CA VAL A 172 -28.18 24.68 -12.21
C VAL A 172 -26.78 24.64 -12.84
N PRO A 173 -26.64 24.94 -14.15
CA PRO A 173 -25.41 24.67 -14.90
C PRO A 173 -24.15 25.31 -14.33
N VAL A 174 -24.26 26.55 -13.81
CA VAL A 174 -23.12 27.27 -13.23
C VAL A 174 -22.61 26.57 -11.97
N LEU A 175 -23.52 26.07 -11.12
CA LEU A 175 -23.14 25.40 -9.88
C LEU A 175 -22.50 24.04 -10.15
N SER A 176 -23.08 23.24 -11.05
CA SER A 176 -22.48 21.97 -11.50
C SER A 176 -21.10 22.19 -12.13
N ALA A 177 -20.91 23.27 -12.90
CA ALA A 177 -19.59 23.61 -13.46
C ALA A 177 -18.57 23.99 -12.38
N ILE A 178 -18.97 24.74 -11.35
CA ILE A 178 -18.10 25.06 -10.20
C ILE A 178 -17.70 23.78 -9.46
N ILE A 179 -18.66 22.89 -9.21
CA ILE A 179 -18.41 21.58 -8.56
C ILE A 179 -17.43 20.76 -9.41
N LEU A 180 -17.61 20.71 -10.73
CA LEU A 180 -16.72 20.00 -11.64
C LEU A 180 -15.29 20.55 -11.58
N VAL A 181 -15.11 21.87 -11.63
CA VAL A 181 -13.79 22.50 -11.54
C VAL A 181 -13.14 22.19 -10.19
N GLY A 182 -13.89 22.32 -9.09
CA GLY A 182 -13.41 21.97 -7.75
C GLY A 182 -13.00 20.50 -7.65
N HIS A 183 -13.83 19.60 -8.18
CA HIS A 183 -13.59 18.17 -8.21
C HIS A 183 -12.30 17.82 -8.98
N VAL A 184 -12.14 18.32 -10.20
CA VAL A 184 -10.94 18.11 -11.02
C VAL A 184 -9.70 18.71 -10.36
N ALA A 185 -9.82 19.87 -9.72
CA ALA A 185 -8.72 20.49 -9.00
C ALA A 185 -8.24 19.63 -7.82
N VAL A 186 -9.17 19.09 -7.01
CA VAL A 186 -8.81 18.22 -5.87
C VAL A 186 -8.16 16.92 -6.37
N LEU A 187 -8.70 16.28 -7.42
CA LEU A 187 -8.08 15.11 -8.03
C LEU A 187 -6.68 15.40 -8.60
N GLY A 188 -6.51 16.56 -9.25
CA GLY A 188 -5.22 17.02 -9.75
C GLY A 188 -4.21 17.22 -8.63
N LEU A 189 -4.62 17.82 -7.51
CA LEU A 189 -3.78 17.97 -6.32
C LEU A 189 -3.41 16.63 -5.70
N LEU A 190 -4.34 15.68 -5.61
CA LEU A 190 -4.08 14.32 -5.12
C LEU A 190 -3.08 13.60 -6.03
N ALA A 191 -3.27 13.66 -7.35
CA ALA A 191 -2.35 13.06 -8.31
C ALA A 191 -0.96 13.71 -8.27
N TYR A 192 -0.90 15.03 -8.13
CA TYR A 192 0.35 15.77 -7.95
C TYR A 192 1.06 15.37 -6.66
N ALA A 193 0.34 15.38 -5.53
CA ALA A 193 0.88 14.99 -4.23
C ALA A 193 1.38 13.54 -4.25
N TRP A 194 0.61 12.64 -4.89
CA TRP A 194 1.01 11.27 -5.09
C TRP A 194 2.27 11.16 -5.94
N LYS A 195 2.44 11.94 -7.02
CA LYS A 195 3.64 11.84 -7.89
C LYS A 195 4.86 12.58 -7.35
N ASN A 196 4.69 13.54 -6.43
CA ASN A 196 5.77 14.38 -5.94
C ASN A 196 6.72 13.61 -5.00
N PRO A 197 8.01 13.45 -5.34
CA PRO A 197 8.96 12.68 -4.53
C PRO A 197 9.27 13.33 -3.18
N GLY A 198 9.21 14.66 -3.10
CA GLY A 198 9.42 15.39 -1.84
C GLY A 198 8.28 15.16 -0.85
N ILE A 199 7.04 15.13 -1.33
CA ILE A 199 5.87 14.80 -0.49
C ILE A 199 5.96 13.34 -0.03
N ARG A 200 6.26 12.39 -0.93
CA ARG A 200 6.48 10.98 -0.55
C ARG A 200 7.57 10.81 0.49
N ALA A 201 8.73 11.45 0.29
CA ALA A 201 9.83 11.37 1.25
C ALA A 201 9.46 11.97 2.61
N ARG A 202 8.67 13.05 2.62
CA ARG A 202 8.16 13.66 3.85
C ARG A 202 7.16 12.74 4.56
N ILE A 203 6.23 12.13 3.83
CA ILE A 203 5.29 11.13 4.37
C ILE A 203 6.07 9.97 4.98
N ALA A 204 7.00 9.37 4.24
CA ALA A 204 7.82 8.25 4.72
C ALA A 204 8.54 8.59 6.04
N LYS A 205 9.11 9.80 6.13
CA LYS A 205 9.73 10.28 7.37
C LYS A 205 8.71 10.43 8.51
N LEU A 206 7.53 10.97 8.25
CA LEU A 206 6.49 11.19 9.26
C LEU A 206 5.83 9.90 9.74
N THR A 207 5.81 8.86 8.91
CA THR A 207 5.21 7.55 9.23
C THR A 207 6.24 6.49 9.60
N ALA A 208 7.49 6.90 9.86
CA ALA A 208 8.62 6.02 10.16
C ALA A 208 8.78 4.87 9.15
N GLU A 209 8.34 5.09 7.89
CA GLU A 209 8.66 4.18 6.81
C GLU A 209 10.16 4.26 6.57
N ALA A 210 10.81 3.09 6.61
CA ALA A 210 12.19 3.00 6.19
C ALA A 210 12.27 3.63 4.79
N PRO A 211 13.15 4.62 4.56
CA PRO A 211 13.30 5.20 3.23
C PRO A 211 13.42 4.04 2.26
N PRO A 212 12.62 3.98 1.16
CA PRO A 212 12.68 2.88 0.20
C PRO A 212 14.16 2.69 -0.09
N ALA A 213 14.69 1.52 0.32
CA ALA A 213 16.11 1.32 0.57
C ALA A 213 16.86 2.01 -0.56
N ARG A 214 17.45 3.18 -0.26
CA ARG A 214 17.99 4.11 -1.26
C ARG A 214 18.73 3.23 -2.25
N ARG A 215 18.21 3.06 -3.49
CA ARG A 215 18.69 2.05 -4.44
C ARG A 215 20.20 2.01 -4.32
N ALA A 216 20.71 0.98 -3.64
CA ALA A 216 22.10 0.95 -3.23
C ALA A 216 22.86 0.57 -4.49
N GLY A 217 23.20 1.60 -5.26
CA GLY A 217 23.58 1.49 -6.66
C GLY A 217 22.57 2.23 -7.53
N GLY A 218 23.00 3.36 -8.10
CA GLY A 218 22.33 4.03 -9.21
C GLY A 218 22.36 3.18 -10.49
N GLY A 219 21.93 1.93 -10.42
CA GLY A 219 21.59 1.12 -11.57
C GLY A 219 20.36 1.76 -12.19
N ARG A 220 20.58 2.53 -13.25
CA ARG A 220 19.54 2.96 -14.18
C ARG A 220 18.75 1.71 -14.55
N GLN A 221 17.45 1.65 -14.23
CA GLN A 221 16.58 0.60 -14.77
C GLN A 221 16.66 0.74 -16.29
N MET A 222 17.42 -0.14 -16.93
CA MET A 222 17.57 -0.11 -18.36
C MET A 222 16.24 -0.51 -18.99
N PRO A 223 15.82 0.17 -20.06
CA PRO A 223 14.70 -0.31 -20.84
C PRO A 223 15.06 -1.71 -21.38
N LEU A 224 14.14 -2.66 -21.25
CA LEU A 224 14.31 -4.06 -21.69
C LEU A 224 14.77 -4.18 -23.16
N SER A 225 14.54 -3.15 -23.98
CA SER A 225 15.00 -3.05 -25.36
C SER A 225 16.52 -3.06 -25.51
N GLU A 226 17.27 -2.58 -24.51
CA GLU A 226 18.74 -2.52 -24.52
C GLU A 226 19.39 -3.70 -23.76
N ALA A 227 18.60 -4.65 -23.26
CA ALA A 227 19.09 -5.80 -22.52
C ALA A 227 19.68 -6.85 -23.47
N THR A 228 20.89 -7.32 -23.14
CA THR A 228 21.52 -8.48 -23.80
C THR A 228 20.71 -9.75 -23.53
N ALA A 229 20.93 -10.82 -24.31
CA ALA A 229 20.23 -12.09 -24.13
C ALA A 229 20.38 -12.63 -22.70
N THR A 230 21.59 -12.59 -22.14
CA THR A 230 21.90 -12.98 -20.75
C THR A 230 21.10 -12.17 -19.73
N GLU A 231 20.97 -10.86 -19.92
CA GLU A 231 20.22 -10.01 -19.00
C GLU A 231 18.72 -10.26 -19.06
N ARG A 232 18.18 -10.57 -20.25
CA ARG A 232 16.78 -10.99 -20.39
C ARG A 232 16.54 -12.28 -19.63
N THR A 233 17.42 -13.27 -19.76
CA THR A 233 17.35 -14.53 -19.00
C THR A 233 17.42 -14.31 -17.49
N LEU A 234 18.36 -13.48 -17.02
CA LEU A 234 18.46 -13.11 -15.59
C LEU A 234 17.19 -12.42 -15.09
N HIS A 235 16.68 -11.44 -15.84
CA HIS A 235 15.48 -10.70 -15.48
C HIS A 235 14.23 -11.59 -15.46
N GLU A 236 14.08 -12.46 -16.45
CA GLU A 236 12.97 -13.42 -16.52
C GLU A 236 13.01 -14.39 -15.33
N ALA A 237 14.16 -14.97 -15.03
CA ALA A 237 14.32 -15.85 -13.87
C ALA A 237 14.05 -15.10 -12.55
N ALA A 238 14.54 -13.87 -12.41
CA ALA A 238 14.26 -13.02 -11.25
C ALA A 238 12.75 -12.79 -11.06
N SER A 239 12.04 -12.47 -12.14
CA SER A 239 10.59 -12.26 -12.12
C SER A 239 9.87 -13.51 -11.63
N ARG A 240 10.19 -14.69 -12.19
CA ARG A 240 9.57 -15.97 -11.81
C ARG A 240 9.80 -16.33 -10.34
N VAL A 241 11.03 -16.16 -9.84
CA VAL A 241 11.35 -16.45 -8.43
C VAL A 241 10.67 -15.46 -7.49
N SER A 242 10.72 -14.16 -7.81
CA SER A 242 10.12 -13.11 -6.96
C SER A 242 8.60 -13.26 -6.81
N SER A 243 7.89 -13.67 -7.87
CA SER A 243 6.43 -13.89 -7.80
C SER A 243 6.02 -15.07 -6.93
N GLY A 244 6.92 -16.04 -6.70
CA GLY A 244 6.65 -17.25 -5.93
C GLY A 244 7.23 -17.25 -4.52
N TRP A 245 7.90 -16.17 -4.10
CA TRP A 245 8.58 -16.12 -2.81
C TRP A 245 7.64 -15.60 -1.69
N PRO A 246 7.70 -16.13 -0.46
CA PRO A 246 6.76 -15.77 0.60
C PRO A 246 6.84 -14.32 1.09
N VAL A 247 7.96 -13.64 0.85
CA VAL A 247 8.19 -12.24 1.21
C VAL A 247 8.60 -11.45 -0.03
N PRO A 248 8.33 -10.13 -0.08
CA PRO A 248 8.74 -9.30 -1.21
C PRO A 248 10.25 -9.42 -1.50
N VAL A 249 10.59 -9.69 -2.76
CA VAL A 249 11.98 -9.79 -3.23
C VAL A 249 12.27 -8.61 -4.13
N GLU A 250 13.31 -7.85 -3.78
CA GLU A 250 13.85 -6.81 -4.64
C GLU A 250 14.88 -7.42 -5.60
N ALA A 251 14.67 -7.26 -6.90
CA ALA A 251 15.63 -7.67 -7.93
C ALA A 251 16.35 -6.45 -8.50
N ALA A 252 17.69 -6.52 -8.56
CA ALA A 252 18.53 -5.51 -9.17
C ALA A 252 19.54 -6.15 -10.12
N LEU A 253 19.65 -5.63 -11.33
CA LEU A 253 20.60 -6.10 -12.33
C LEU A 253 21.73 -5.07 -12.49
N GLN A 254 22.98 -5.54 -12.52
CA GLN A 254 24.19 -4.72 -12.63
C GLN A 254 25.08 -5.24 -13.77
N ARG A 255 25.52 -4.35 -14.66
CA ARG A 255 26.58 -4.66 -15.64
C ARG A 255 27.94 -4.33 -15.04
N GLY A 256 28.84 -5.30 -15.06
CA GLY A 256 30.25 -5.11 -14.75
C GLY A 256 31.12 -5.29 -15.98
N GLN A 257 32.42 -5.02 -15.84
CA GLN A 257 33.40 -5.29 -16.91
C GLN A 257 33.54 -6.78 -17.23
N SER A 258 33.11 -7.65 -16.32
CA SER A 258 33.28 -9.11 -16.43
C SER A 258 31.98 -9.84 -16.79
N GLY A 259 30.87 -9.12 -17.02
CA GLY A 259 29.57 -9.70 -17.33
C GLY A 259 28.41 -9.02 -16.61
N SER A 260 27.29 -9.74 -16.46
CA SER A 260 26.07 -9.24 -15.81
C SER A 260 25.87 -9.92 -14.45
N ALA A 261 25.39 -9.19 -13.46
CA ALA A 261 25.07 -9.72 -12.14
C ALA A 261 23.62 -9.39 -11.76
N LEU A 262 22.90 -10.39 -11.27
CA LEU A 262 21.57 -10.25 -10.69
C LEU A 262 21.68 -10.34 -9.16
N ILE A 263 21.12 -9.38 -8.44
CA ILE A 263 21.02 -9.36 -6.99
C ILE A 263 19.55 -9.48 -6.61
N LEU A 264 19.21 -10.55 -5.91
CA LEU A 264 17.90 -10.74 -5.30
C LEU A 264 18.04 -10.48 -3.80
N THR A 265 17.24 -9.57 -3.25
CA THR A 265 17.33 -9.15 -1.85
C THR A 265 15.97 -9.25 -1.18
N TRP A 266 15.93 -9.87 0.00
CA TRP A 266 14.71 -10.02 0.81
C TRP A 266 15.05 -10.06 2.29
N GLY A 267 14.04 -9.93 3.15
CA GLY A 267 14.18 -10.09 4.58
C GLY A 267 13.43 -9.05 5.39
N ASP A 268 13.69 -9.06 6.70
CA ASP A 268 13.04 -8.22 7.70
C ASP A 268 13.99 -7.09 8.16
N PRO A 269 13.51 -6.06 8.88
CA PRO A 269 14.34 -4.93 9.31
C PRO A 269 15.63 -5.32 10.08
N GLY A 270 15.65 -6.47 10.75
CA GLY A 270 16.83 -6.99 11.45
C GLY A 270 17.78 -7.86 10.61
N PHE A 271 17.30 -8.42 9.50
CA PHE A 271 18.01 -9.40 8.67
C PHE A 271 17.75 -9.14 7.20
N ARG A 272 18.79 -8.73 6.47
CA ARG A 272 18.75 -8.62 5.02
C ARG A 272 19.54 -9.76 4.40
N ARG A 273 18.85 -10.57 3.60
CA ARG A 273 19.43 -11.67 2.84
C ARG A 273 19.54 -11.28 1.39
N SER A 274 20.55 -11.78 0.71
CA SER A 274 20.67 -11.60 -0.73
C SER A 274 21.31 -12.81 -1.40
N VAL A 275 20.90 -13.06 -2.64
CA VAL A 275 21.55 -13.97 -3.56
C VAL A 275 22.07 -13.15 -4.74
N ILE A 276 23.34 -13.34 -5.07
CA ILE A 276 24.00 -12.71 -6.20
C ILE A 276 24.29 -13.81 -7.21
N ALA A 277 23.75 -13.66 -8.42
CA ALA A 277 24.01 -14.50 -9.57
C ALA A 277 24.83 -13.72 -10.60
N SER A 278 26.10 -14.07 -10.72
CA SER A 278 27.04 -13.45 -11.67
C SER A 278 27.14 -14.32 -12.92
N ALA A 279 26.80 -13.77 -14.07
CA ALA A 279 26.89 -14.39 -15.39
C ALA A 279 28.07 -13.77 -16.16
N PRO A 280 29.27 -14.38 -16.09
CA PRO A 280 30.43 -13.86 -16.79
C PRO A 280 30.29 -14.02 -18.31
N GLU A 281 31.02 -13.20 -19.09
CA GLU A 281 31.01 -13.31 -20.56
C GLU A 281 31.54 -14.66 -21.07
N ALA A 282 32.41 -15.31 -20.29
CA ALA A 282 32.93 -16.66 -20.58
C ALA A 282 31.86 -17.77 -20.45
N GLY A 283 30.65 -17.46 -19.99
CA GLY A 283 29.53 -18.39 -19.83
C GLY A 283 29.41 -18.99 -18.42
N GLY A 284 28.26 -19.61 -18.18
CA GLY A 284 27.86 -20.14 -16.88
C GLY A 284 27.28 -19.09 -15.92
N VAL A 285 26.99 -19.50 -14.69
CA VAL A 285 26.56 -18.63 -13.60
C VAL A 285 27.23 -19.02 -12.28
N ASP A 286 27.76 -18.01 -11.60
CA ASP A 286 28.31 -18.11 -10.24
C ASP A 286 27.28 -17.59 -9.24
N LEU A 287 26.96 -18.40 -8.23
CA LEU A 287 26.02 -18.03 -7.17
C LEU A 287 26.76 -17.78 -5.85
N SER A 288 26.43 -16.67 -5.22
CA SER A 288 26.85 -16.38 -3.84
C SER A 288 25.69 -15.85 -3.01
N GLY A 289 25.69 -16.19 -1.73
CA GLY A 289 24.72 -15.68 -0.76
C GLY A 289 25.36 -14.64 0.14
N VAL A 290 24.57 -13.66 0.57
CA VAL A 290 24.97 -12.62 1.52
C VAL A 290 23.94 -12.54 2.63
N LEU A 291 24.38 -12.61 3.88
CA LEU A 291 23.58 -12.32 5.06
C LEU A 291 24.11 -11.06 5.73
N ARG A 292 23.23 -10.06 5.89
CA ARG A 292 23.52 -8.82 6.60
C ARG A 292 22.59 -8.72 7.81
N VAL A 293 23.19 -8.64 8.98
CA VAL A 293 22.49 -8.40 10.25
C VAL A 293 22.81 -6.98 10.71
N ALA A 294 21.86 -6.31 11.34
CA ALA A 294 22.13 -5.02 11.95
C ALA A 294 23.34 -5.12 12.92
N ALA A 295 24.25 -4.14 12.83
CA ALA A 295 25.49 -4.05 13.62
C ALA A 295 26.59 -5.10 13.36
N LEU A 296 26.43 -6.04 12.41
CA LEU A 296 27.48 -6.99 12.03
C LEU A 296 27.96 -6.76 10.57
N PRO A 297 29.25 -7.05 10.28
CA PRO A 297 29.72 -7.12 8.90
C PRO A 297 28.90 -8.12 8.06
N PRO A 298 28.68 -7.85 6.76
CA PRO A 298 27.97 -8.80 5.90
C PRO A 298 28.78 -10.09 5.76
N GLU A 299 28.13 -11.23 5.93
CA GLU A 299 28.71 -12.55 5.70
C GLU A 299 28.38 -13.00 4.28
N GLN A 300 29.40 -13.20 3.45
CA GLN A 300 29.24 -13.72 2.09
C GLN A 300 29.80 -15.15 2.01
N ARG A 301 29.03 -16.06 1.40
CA ARG A 301 29.50 -17.45 1.16
C ARG A 301 29.20 -17.86 -0.30
N PRO A 302 30.11 -18.59 -0.96
CA PRO A 302 29.83 -19.17 -2.27
C PRO A 302 28.77 -20.26 -2.15
N LEU A 303 27.83 -20.31 -3.11
CA LEU A 303 26.77 -21.33 -3.18
C LEU A 303 27.05 -22.36 -4.26
N GLY A 304 27.84 -22.01 -5.28
CA GLY A 304 28.25 -22.91 -6.34
C GLY A 304 28.41 -22.21 -7.68
N ARG A 305 28.93 -22.94 -8.66
CA ARG A 305 29.04 -22.53 -10.05
C ARG A 305 28.37 -23.55 -10.94
N ASP A 306 27.59 -23.07 -11.91
CA ASP A 306 27.08 -23.89 -12.99
C ASP A 306 27.70 -23.45 -14.32
N PRO A 307 28.51 -24.31 -14.97
CA PRO A 307 29.16 -23.96 -16.23
C PRO A 307 28.23 -24.05 -17.45
N ALA A 308 27.00 -24.56 -17.28
CA ALA A 308 26.08 -24.73 -18.40
C ALA A 308 25.64 -23.38 -18.99
N PRO A 309 25.26 -23.34 -20.29
CA PRO A 309 24.62 -22.17 -20.88
C PRO A 309 23.41 -21.71 -20.07
N LEU A 310 23.24 -20.40 -19.96
CA LEU A 310 22.15 -19.79 -19.21
C LEU A 310 20.80 -20.05 -19.88
N ASP A 311 19.95 -20.75 -19.13
CA ASP A 311 18.54 -20.99 -19.45
C ASP A 311 17.67 -20.44 -18.31
N ALA A 312 16.51 -19.85 -18.65
CA ALA A 312 15.67 -19.16 -17.68
C ALA A 312 15.02 -20.12 -16.67
N GLU A 313 14.59 -21.31 -17.11
CA GLU A 313 13.97 -22.30 -16.23
C GLU A 313 14.97 -22.87 -15.25
N ARG A 314 16.14 -23.27 -15.76
CA ARG A 314 17.23 -23.77 -14.93
C ARG A 314 17.71 -22.72 -13.93
N LEU A 315 17.92 -21.48 -14.38
CA LEU A 315 18.33 -20.39 -13.50
C LEU A 315 17.27 -20.08 -12.43
N THR A 316 15.98 -20.15 -12.77
CA THR A 316 14.88 -19.97 -11.80
C THR A 316 14.98 -21.00 -10.67
N LEU A 317 15.19 -22.28 -11.00
CA LEU A 317 15.33 -23.35 -10.02
C LEU A 317 16.58 -23.16 -9.16
N MET A 318 17.71 -22.82 -9.77
CA MET A 318 18.95 -22.54 -9.05
C MET A 318 18.84 -21.35 -8.09
N LEU A 319 18.24 -20.24 -8.54
CA LEU A 319 18.00 -19.06 -7.71
C LEU A 319 17.09 -19.39 -6.53
N ARG A 320 16.04 -20.19 -6.74
CA ARG A 320 15.14 -20.63 -5.67
C ARG A 320 15.88 -21.45 -4.61
N LEU A 321 16.65 -22.46 -5.04
CA LEU A 321 17.47 -23.28 -4.13
C LEU A 321 18.50 -22.44 -3.38
N ALA A 322 19.15 -21.49 -4.06
CA ALA A 322 20.08 -20.55 -3.45
C ALA A 322 19.39 -19.67 -2.40
N MET A 323 18.19 -19.16 -2.70
CA MET A 323 17.41 -18.36 -1.76
C MET A 323 16.97 -19.17 -0.55
N GLU A 324 16.51 -20.41 -0.73
CA GLU A 324 16.16 -21.33 0.37
C GLU A 324 17.37 -21.62 1.25
N THR A 325 18.54 -21.84 0.63
CA THR A 325 19.81 -22.07 1.33
C THR A 325 20.20 -20.86 2.19
N VAL A 326 20.17 -19.65 1.62
CA VAL A 326 20.49 -18.41 2.34
C VAL A 326 19.44 -18.10 3.41
N ASN A 327 18.19 -18.49 3.20
CA ASN A 327 17.13 -18.34 4.19
C ASN A 327 17.43 -19.14 5.47
N GLY A 328 18.02 -20.34 5.32
CA GLY A 328 18.47 -21.18 6.43
C GLY A 328 19.75 -20.71 7.12
N TRP A 329 20.44 -19.66 6.63
CA TRP A 329 21.65 -19.17 7.30
C TRP A 329 21.31 -18.46 8.61
N THR A 330 22.04 -18.84 9.65
CA THR A 330 22.07 -18.15 10.93
C THR A 330 23.32 -17.28 11.03
N PRO A 331 23.25 -16.10 11.69
CA PRO A 331 24.43 -15.26 11.91
C PRO A 331 25.44 -16.01 12.77
N ARG A 332 26.70 -16.02 12.36
CA ARG A 332 27.78 -16.46 13.22
C ARG A 332 28.02 -15.38 14.29
N VAL A 333 27.52 -15.60 15.50
CA VAL A 333 27.92 -14.82 16.66
C VAL A 333 29.37 -15.20 16.96
N ASN A 334 30.30 -14.28 16.72
CA ASN A 334 31.74 -14.48 16.81
C ASN A 334 32.15 -15.35 18.00
N GLY A 335 32.78 -16.50 17.73
CA GLY A 335 33.62 -17.23 18.70
C GLY A 335 33.16 -18.63 19.13
N ALA A 336 31.93 -19.07 18.85
CA ALA A 336 31.54 -20.46 19.12
C ALA A 336 31.94 -21.36 17.93
N GLY A 337 32.77 -22.37 18.24
CA GLY A 337 33.43 -23.34 17.35
C GLY A 337 32.78 -23.69 16.01
N ALA A 338 33.65 -24.00 15.04
CA ALA A 338 33.30 -24.41 13.68
C ALA A 338 32.07 -25.35 13.64
N PRO A 339 31.06 -25.07 12.81
CA PRO A 339 29.93 -25.98 12.65
C PRO A 339 30.42 -27.30 12.07
N LEU A 340 30.00 -28.42 12.69
CA LEU A 340 30.15 -29.77 12.14
C LEU A 340 29.58 -29.76 10.72
N ALA A 341 30.46 -29.98 9.74
CA ALA A 341 30.08 -30.15 8.36
C ALA A 341 29.21 -31.42 8.25
N ASN A 342 27.90 -31.25 8.09
CA ASN A 342 27.04 -32.32 7.59
C ASN A 342 27.40 -32.54 6.12
N ALA A 343 28.44 -33.34 5.89
CA ALA A 343 28.73 -33.90 4.59
C ALA A 343 27.56 -34.83 4.18
N PRO A 344 27.08 -34.77 2.93
CA PRO A 344 26.06 -35.69 2.46
C PRO A 344 26.62 -37.11 2.49
N GLN A 345 25.95 -38.01 3.23
CA GLN A 345 26.22 -39.44 3.19
C GLN A 345 26.04 -39.93 1.75
N ARG A 346 27.15 -40.25 1.08
CA ARG A 346 27.12 -41.10 -0.11
C ARG A 346 26.64 -42.48 0.34
N GLN A 347 25.41 -42.83 -0.02
CA GLN A 347 24.98 -44.23 -0.04
C GLN A 347 25.93 -44.99 -0.97
N ARG A 348 26.69 -45.94 -0.42
CA ARG A 348 27.33 -46.99 -1.21
C ARG A 348 26.26 -48.03 -1.46
N GLU A 349 25.91 -48.22 -2.73
CA GLU A 349 25.19 -49.37 -3.21
C GLU A 349 26.02 -50.64 -2.97
N SER A 350 25.34 -51.69 -2.53
CA SER A 350 25.84 -53.06 -2.40
C SER A 350 25.08 -53.97 -3.35
#